data_AF-A0A4R0GPY5-F1
#
_entry.id   AF-A0A4R0GPY5-F1
#
_cell.length_a   1.000
_cell.length_b   1.000
_cell.length_c   1.000
_cell.angle_alpha   90.00
_cell.angle_beta   90.00
_cell.angle_gamma   90.00
#
_symmetry.space_group_name_H-M   'P 1'
#
loop_
_entity.id
_entity.type
_entity.pdbx_description
1 polymer ?
#
loop_
_entity_poly.entity_id
_entity_poly.type
_entity_poly.pdbx_seq_one_letter_code
_entity_poly.pdbx_strand_id
1 'polypeptide(L)' 'MITIEGREWGTAAELAAALGPDVTEAMIRRWRDRKGLTTRAGYSPLDEAARIERDARLNPRGRPRRVDVGAALVA' A
#
# COMPACT_ATOMS: atom_id res chain seq x y z
N MET A 1 13.46 -4.02 -1.79
CA MET A 1 12.61 -4.52 -2.88
C MET A 1 13.44 -5.46 -3.73
N ILE A 2 12.81 -6.49 -4.29
CA ILE A 2 13.42 -7.43 -5.24
C ILE A 2 12.53 -7.56 -6.47
N THR A 3 13.11 -7.80 -7.65
CA THR A 3 12.35 -8.06 -8.87
C THR A 3 12.33 -9.55 -9.16
N ILE A 4 11.14 -10.13 -9.33
CA ILE A 4 10.93 -11.54 -9.68
C ILE A 4 9.98 -11.55 -10.89
N GLU A 5 10.43 -12.12 -12.02
CA GLU A 5 9.62 -12.24 -13.24
C GLU A 5 9.03 -10.89 -13.72
N GLY A 6 9.79 -9.80 -13.59
CA GLY A 6 9.35 -8.45 -13.97
C GLY A 6 8.39 -7.78 -12.99
N ARG A 7 8.11 -8.40 -11.84
CA ARG A 7 7.27 -7.85 -10.78
C ARG A 7 8.12 -7.43 -9.59
N GLU A 8 7.84 -6.27 -9.02
CA GLU A 8 8.50 -5.80 -7.79
C GLU A 8 7.84 -6.40 -6.55
N TRP A 9 8.66 -6.95 -5.67
CA TRP A 9 8.27 -7.56 -4.41
C TRP A 9 9.01 -6.92 -3.23
N GLY A 10 8.32 -6.73 -2.12
CA GLY A 10 8.89 -6.12 -0.93
C GLY A 10 8.34 -6.70 0.36
N THR A 11 9.10 -6.51 1.43
CA THR A 11 8.62 -6.66 2.80
C THR A 11 7.55 -5.61 3.11
N ALA A 12 6.86 -5.75 4.25
CA ALA A 12 5.86 -4.76 4.66
C ALA A 12 6.45 -3.34 4.80
N ALA A 13 7.68 -3.22 5.34
CA ALA A 13 8.39 -1.96 5.50
C ALA A 13 8.72 -1.31 4.16
N GLU A 14 9.26 -2.09 3.23
CA GLU A 14 9.62 -1.60 1.90
C GLU A 14 8.38 -1.20 1.09
N LEU A 15 7.29 -1.96 1.18
CA LEU A 15 6.02 -1.64 0.52
C LEU A 15 5.39 -0.36 1.07
N ALA A 16 5.41 -0.18 2.39
CA ALA A 16 4.94 1.04 3.03
C ALA A 16 5.74 2.27 2.54
N ALA A 17 7.07 2.16 2.53
CA ALA A 17 7.95 3.21 2.03
C ALA A 17 7.69 3.53 0.53
N ALA A 18 7.44 2.52 -0.29
CA ALA A 18 7.18 2.69 -1.73
C ALA A 18 5.79 3.27 -2.05
N LEU A 19 4.76 2.93 -1.26
CA LEU A 19 3.39 3.40 -1.48
C LEU A 19 3.13 4.79 -0.90
N GLY A 20 4.01 5.28 -0.03
CA GLY A 20 3.96 6.62 0.53
C GLY A 20 3.43 6.68 1.97
N PRO A 21 3.42 7.89 2.57
CA PRO A 21 3.30 8.08 4.03
C PRO A 21 1.96 7.64 4.62
N ASP A 22 0.90 7.57 3.81
CA ASP A 22 -0.42 7.13 4.25
C ASP A 22 -0.54 5.61 4.42
N VAL A 23 0.45 4.86 3.92
CA VAL A 23 0.48 3.41 3.98
C VAL A 23 1.51 2.96 5.00
N THR A 24 1.05 2.26 6.03
CA THR A 24 1.90 1.76 7.11
C THR A 24 2.18 0.27 6.97
N GLU A 25 3.25 -0.22 7.61
CA GLU A 25 3.52 -1.67 7.68
C GLU A 25 2.33 -2.47 8.23
N ALA A 26 1.66 -1.94 9.24
CA ALA A 26 0.49 -2.58 9.85
C ALA A 26 -0.66 -2.70 8.84
N MET A 27 -0.83 -1.73 7.95
CA MET A 27 -1.81 -1.82 6.86
C MET A 27 -1.44 -2.93 5.87
N ILE A 28 -0.17 -3.00 5.45
CA ILE A 28 0.29 -4.08 4.58
C ILE A 28 0.04 -5.45 5.20
N ARG A 29 0.42 -5.64 6.48
CA ARG A 29 0.18 -6.89 7.22
C ARG A 29 -1.31 -7.24 7.25
N ARG A 30 -2.17 -6.25 7.57
CA ARG A 30 -3.63 -6.44 7.55
C ARG A 30 -4.16 -6.81 6.17
N TRP A 31 -3.59 -6.29 5.09
CA TRP A 31 -3.99 -6.67 3.73
C TRP A 31 -3.63 -8.11 3.39
N ARG A 32 -2.49 -8.62 3.88
CA ARG A 32 -2.13 -10.05 3.78
C ARG A 32 -3.18 -10.91 4.47
N ASP A 33 -3.58 -10.52 5.68
CA ASP A 33 -4.50 -11.31 6.50
C ASP A 33 -5.96 -11.23 6.02
N ARG A 34 -6.40 -10.08 5.47
CA ARG A 34 -7.84 -9.77 5.30
C ARG A 34 -8.25 -9.38 3.88
N LYS A 35 -7.29 -9.05 3.01
CA LYS A 35 -7.56 -8.58 1.64
C LYS A 35 -6.97 -9.50 0.58
N GLY A 36 -6.36 -10.61 0.99
CA GLY A 36 -5.79 -11.59 0.07
C GLY A 36 -4.53 -11.10 -0.62
N LEU A 37 -3.80 -10.13 -0.03
CA LEU A 37 -2.52 -9.69 -0.60
C LEU A 37 -1.54 -10.87 -0.63
N THR A 38 -1.14 -11.24 -1.85
CA THR A 38 -0.20 -12.34 -2.11
C THR A 38 1.04 -12.19 -1.23
N THR A 39 1.39 -13.27 -0.52
CA THR A 39 2.56 -13.28 0.37
C THR A 39 3.37 -14.54 0.14
N ARG A 40 4.66 -14.37 -0.17
CA ARG A 40 5.63 -15.45 -0.35
C ARG A 40 6.88 -15.15 0.48
N ALA A 41 7.19 -16.02 1.44
CA ALA A 41 8.35 -15.87 2.33
C ALA A 41 8.48 -14.47 2.97
N GLY A 42 7.34 -13.84 3.33
CA GLY A 42 7.31 -12.50 3.94
C GLY A 42 7.31 -11.32 2.95
N TYR A 43 7.43 -11.59 1.65
CA TYR A 43 7.36 -10.60 0.57
C TYR A 43 5.98 -10.57 -0.08
N SER A 44 5.55 -9.38 -0.49
CA SER A 44 4.32 -9.18 -1.26
C SER A 44 4.61 -8.31 -2.48
N PRO A 45 3.84 -8.45 -3.57
CA PRO A 45 4.06 -7.69 -4.79
C PRO A 45 3.52 -6.25 -4.68
N LEU A 46 4.30 -5.28 -5.16
CA LEU A 46 4.03 -3.84 -5.02
C LEU A 46 2.78 -3.39 -5.78
N ASP A 47 2.61 -3.86 -7.02
CA ASP A 47 1.44 -3.55 -7.87
C ASP A 47 0.13 -4.01 -7.24
N GLU A 48 0.12 -5.15 -6.55
CA GLU A 48 -1.07 -5.65 -5.84
C GLU A 48 -1.38 -4.84 -4.60
N ALA A 49 -0.37 -4.50 -3.82
CA ALA A 49 -0.53 -3.63 -2.68
C ALA A 49 -1.03 -2.23 -3.11
N ALA A 50 -0.54 -1.71 -4.24
CA ALA A 50 -1.01 -0.46 -4.83
C ALA A 50 -2.48 -0.54 -5.27
N ARG A 51 -2.91 -1.65 -5.89
CA ARG A 51 -4.32 -1.88 -6.24
C ARG A 51 -5.21 -1.90 -5.00
N ILE A 52 -4.82 -2.62 -3.95
CA ILE A 52 -5.57 -2.67 -2.69
C ILE A 52 -5.67 -1.28 -2.05
N GLU A 53 -4.60 -0.49 -2.06
CA GLU A 53 -4.62 0.88 -1.53
C GLU A 53 -5.58 1.78 -2.31
N ARG A 54 -5.48 1.75 -3.64
CA ARG A 54 -6.39 2.51 -4.52
C ARG A 54 -7.84 2.14 -4.26
N ASP A 55 -8.16 0.84 -4.23
CA ASP A 55 -9.52 0.36 -4.01
C ASP A 55 -10.01 0.70 -2.59
N ALA A 56 -9.11 0.72 -1.59
CA ALA A 56 -9.42 1.17 -0.24
C ALA A 56 -9.69 2.68 -0.15
N ARG A 57 -8.97 3.52 -0.90
CA ARG A 57 -9.22 4.97 -0.98
C ARG A 57 -10.53 5.29 -1.67
N LEU A 58 -10.89 4.53 -2.71
CA LEU A 58 -12.12 4.73 -3.47
C LEU A 58 -13.37 4.18 -2.76
N ASN A 59 -13.20 3.35 -1.73
CA ASN A 59 -14.34 2.75 -1.04
C ASN A 59 -14.98 3.76 -0.06
N PRO A 60 -16.26 4.14 -0.26
CA PRO A 60 -16.95 5.08 0.63
C PRO A 60 -17.32 4.44 1.98
N ARG A 61 -17.26 3.11 2.10
CA ARG A 61 -17.51 2.38 3.35
C ARG A 61 -16.23 2.33 4.18
N GLY A 62 -16.07 3.30 5.08
CA GLY A 62 -14.96 3.40 6.02
C GLY A 62 -14.78 4.83 6.53
N ARG A 63 -13.83 5.05 7.46
CA ARG A 63 -13.39 6.41 7.81
C ARG A 63 -12.50 6.91 6.65
N PRO A 64 -12.86 8.02 5.96
CA PRO A 64 -12.00 8.59 4.92
C PRO A 64 -10.62 8.87 5.50
N ARG A 65 -9.56 8.43 4.81
CA ARG A 65 -8.20 8.87 5.15
C ARG A 65 -8.11 10.36 4.81
N ARG A 66 -7.61 11.17 5.75
CA ARG A 66 -7.44 12.60 5.51
C ARG A 66 -6.44 12.75 4.37
N VAL A 67 -6.86 13.42 3.31
CA VAL A 67 -5.93 14.02 2.36
C VAL A 67 -5.30 15.18 3.12
N ASP A 68 -4.01 15.15 3.39
CA ASP A 68 -3.31 16.35 3.86
C ASP A 68 -3.29 17.37 2.71
N VAL A 69 -4.31 18.22 2.63
CA VAL A 69 -4.38 19.34 1.68
C VAL A 69 -3.50 20.48 2.21
N GLY A 70 -2.21 20.20 2.37
CA GLY A 70 -1.21 21.10 2.97
C GLY A 70 -0.06 21.48 2.03
N ALA A 71 -0.21 21.28 0.71
CA ALA A 71 0.86 21.60 -0.25
C ALA A 71 0.32 22.13 -1.61
N ALA A 72 -0.73 22.95 -1.58
CA ALA A 72 -1.21 23.65 -2.78
C ALA A 72 -1.76 25.03 -2.43
N LEU A 73 -0.88 25.96 -2.04
CA LEU A 73 -1.07 27.38 -2.34
C LEU A 73 0.29 28.09 -2.24
N VAL A 74 1.06 28.02 -3.33
CA VAL A 74 2.02 29.07 -3.68
C VAL A 74 1.70 29.46 -5.11
N ALA A 75 0.94 30.54 -5.24
CA ALA A 75 0.82 31.36 -6.43
C ALA A 75 0.67 32.81 -5.94
#